data_AF-A0A4R1Y025-F1
#
_entry.id   AF-A0A4R1Y025-F1
#
_cell.length_a   1.000
_cell.length_b   1.000
_cell.length_c   1.000
_cell.angle_alpha   90.00
_cell.angle_beta   90.00
_cell.angle_gamma   90.00
#
_symmetry.space_group_name_H-M   'P 1'
#
loop_
_entity.id
_entity.type
_entity.pdbx_description
1 polymer ?
#
loop_
_entity_poly.entity_id
_entity_poly.type
_entity_poly.pdbx_seq_one_letter_code
_entity_poly.pdbx_strand_id
1 'polypeptide(L)'
;MNEKKELRGLGGWLILVAIGLVLSASAVLVSIYPFFEMLSAEKWEILAAFEPETFNSELRSIIFAEIGFNILLFFAFLYVIYLFFSKHYLFPKFFIAIQVVVIFYILVDSYVVSLIPPMEPMLDYDTIKSLVRALIYAAFWITYMLKSERVKQTFVEHRPVNKNING
;
A
#
# COMPACT_ATOMS: atom_id res chain seq x y z
N MET A 1 -35.66 -11.10 7.24
CA MET A 1 -35.49 -9.68 6.86
C MET A 1 -34.69 -8.87 7.89
N ASN A 2 -34.62 -9.27 9.17
CA ASN A 2 -33.82 -8.60 10.22
C ASN A 2 -32.30 -8.78 10.07
N GLU A 3 -31.81 -9.99 9.79
CA GLU A 3 -30.35 -10.27 9.74
C GLU A 3 -29.58 -9.42 8.72
N LYS A 4 -30.18 -9.14 7.55
CA LYS A 4 -29.56 -8.27 6.54
C LYS A 4 -29.38 -6.83 7.03
N LYS A 5 -30.26 -6.34 7.91
CA LYS A 5 -30.18 -4.99 8.47
C LYS A 5 -29.08 -4.88 9.52
N GLU A 6 -28.83 -5.94 10.29
CA GLU A 6 -27.80 -6.00 11.33
C GLU A 6 -26.37 -6.08 10.79
N LEU A 7 -26.20 -6.64 9.58
CA LEU A 7 -24.89 -6.73 8.94
C LEU A 7 -24.47 -5.44 8.22
N ARG A 8 -25.36 -4.44 8.07
CA ARG A 8 -25.04 -3.18 7.41
C ARG A 8 -24.23 -2.25 8.32
N GLY A 9 -23.14 -1.71 7.78
CA GLY A 9 -22.31 -0.70 8.44
C GLY A 9 -20.90 -1.18 8.79
N LEU A 10 -20.13 -0.28 9.39
CA LEU A 10 -18.74 -0.51 9.80
C LEU A 10 -18.75 -1.21 11.16
N GLY A 11 -18.65 -2.54 11.16
CA GLY A 11 -18.68 -3.35 12.38
C GLY A 11 -18.01 -4.71 12.19
N GLY A 12 -17.84 -5.46 13.28
CA GLY A 12 -17.15 -6.74 13.28
C GLY A 12 -15.72 -6.62 12.72
N TRP A 13 -15.35 -7.53 11.83
CA TRP A 13 -14.02 -7.55 11.19
C TRP A 13 -13.67 -6.27 10.40
N LEU A 14 -14.66 -5.45 9.99
CA LEU A 14 -14.37 -4.17 9.34
C LEU A 14 -13.67 -3.17 10.29
N ILE A 15 -13.82 -3.31 11.60
CA ILE A 15 -13.12 -2.46 12.57
C ILE A 15 -11.60 -2.71 12.47
N LEU A 16 -11.19 -3.97 12.33
CA LEU A 16 -9.79 -4.34 12.15
C LEU A 16 -9.25 -3.84 10.80
N VAL A 17 -10.07 -3.87 9.76
CA VAL A 17 -9.71 -3.26 8.46
C VAL A 17 -9.45 -1.76 8.62
N ALA A 18 -10.34 -1.05 9.34
CA ALA A 18 -10.19 0.39 9.58
C ALA A 18 -8.87 0.71 10.29
N ILE A 19 -8.57 -0.01 11.36
CA ILE A 19 -7.32 0.13 12.11
C ILE A 19 -6.13 -0.16 11.20
N GLY A 20 -6.17 -1.27 10.44
CA GLY A 20 -5.11 -1.65 9.51
C GLY A 20 -4.83 -0.59 8.45
N LEU A 21 -5.88 0.05 7.90
CA LEU A 21 -5.74 1.12 6.92
C LEU A 21 -5.05 2.36 7.51
N VAL A 22 -5.47 2.79 8.70
CA VAL A 22 -4.86 3.95 9.38
C VAL A 22 -3.41 3.66 9.74
N LEU A 23 -3.12 2.47 10.28
CA LEU A 23 -1.74 2.06 10.59
C LEU A 23 -0.87 1.99 9.34
N SER A 24 -1.42 1.52 8.21
CA SER A 24 -0.68 1.45 6.94
C SER A 24 -0.35 2.84 6.41
N ALA A 25 -1.30 3.77 6.44
CA ALA A 25 -1.06 5.17 6.05
C ALA A 25 0.03 5.82 6.94
N SER A 26 -0.03 5.59 8.25
CA SER A 26 1.00 6.07 9.18
C SER A 26 2.36 5.42 8.93
N ALA A 27 2.40 4.11 8.62
CA ALA A 27 3.65 3.42 8.31
C ALA A 27 4.34 3.98 7.05
N VAL A 28 3.56 4.30 6.00
CA VAL A 28 4.10 4.95 4.80
C VAL A 28 4.61 6.37 5.11
N LEU A 29 3.98 7.11 6.02
CA LEU A 29 4.54 8.40 6.45
C LEU A 29 5.89 8.24 7.17
N VAL A 30 6.00 7.23 8.03
CA VAL A 30 7.26 6.96 8.75
C VAL A 30 8.34 6.47 7.80
N SER A 31 8.02 5.71 6.75
CA SER A 31 9.02 5.27 5.76
C SER A 31 9.59 6.42 4.92
N ILE A 32 8.91 7.57 4.85
CA ILE A 32 9.43 8.77 4.16
C ILE A 32 10.47 9.51 5.02
N TYR A 33 10.43 9.37 6.35
CA TYR A 33 11.30 10.14 7.26
C TYR A 33 12.81 9.98 7.00
N PRO A 34 13.36 8.76 6.78
CA PRO A 34 14.78 8.58 6.45
C PRO A 34 15.21 9.36 5.21
N PHE A 35 14.33 9.51 4.22
CA PHE A 35 14.64 10.27 3.00
C PHE A 35 14.78 11.76 3.28
N PHE A 36 13.97 12.33 4.16
CA PHE A 36 14.13 13.73 4.57
C PHE A 36 15.46 13.97 5.28
N GLU A 37 15.88 13.04 6.14
CA GLU A 37 17.22 13.12 6.75
C GLU A 37 18.32 12.98 5.71
N MET A 38 18.15 12.03 4.78
CA MET A 38 19.14 11.79 3.73
C MET A 38 19.28 12.99 2.81
N LEU A 39 18.20 13.75 2.54
CA LEU A 39 18.17 15.01 1.77
C LEU A 39 18.93 16.18 2.42
N SER A 40 19.44 16.04 3.64
CA SER A 40 20.34 17.05 4.23
C SER A 40 21.68 17.11 3.46
N ALA A 41 22.15 18.33 3.17
CA ALA A 41 23.35 18.55 2.36
C ALA A 41 24.59 17.82 2.91
N GLU A 42 24.71 17.75 4.24
CA GLU A 42 25.81 17.08 4.94
C GLU A 42 25.85 15.56 4.68
N LYS A 43 24.72 14.86 4.74
CA LYS A 43 24.67 13.42 4.45
C LYS A 43 24.87 13.12 2.96
N TRP A 44 24.38 13.99 2.07
CA TRP A 44 24.64 13.88 0.61
C TRP A 44 26.13 14.00 0.29
N GLU A 45 26.83 14.95 0.90
CA GLU A 45 28.27 15.14 0.68
C GLU A 45 29.08 13.97 1.23
N ILE A 46 28.72 13.43 2.40
CA ILE A 46 29.39 12.25 2.98
C ILE A 46 29.20 11.02 2.10
N LEU A 47 27.97 10.75 1.63
CA LEU A 47 27.67 9.62 0.73
C LEU A 47 28.40 9.76 -0.61
N ALA A 48 28.40 10.96 -1.21
CA ALA A 48 29.11 11.24 -2.45
C ALA A 48 30.64 11.11 -2.31
N ALA A 49 31.19 11.40 -1.13
CA ALA A 49 32.61 11.27 -0.85
C ALA A 49 33.05 9.84 -0.51
N PHE A 50 32.19 9.04 0.13
CA PHE A 50 32.50 7.67 0.53
C PHE A 50 32.39 6.69 -0.64
N GLU A 51 31.40 6.85 -1.51
CA GLU A 51 31.21 5.97 -2.67
C GLU A 51 31.01 6.75 -3.97
N PRO A 52 32.04 7.44 -4.48
CA PRO A 52 31.93 8.28 -5.67
C PRO A 52 31.55 7.51 -6.95
N GLU A 53 31.78 6.18 -6.99
CA GLU A 53 31.44 5.34 -8.15
C GLU A 53 30.01 4.79 -8.13
N THR A 54 29.37 4.63 -6.96
CA THR A 54 27.96 4.18 -6.83
C THR A 54 27.01 5.36 -6.71
N PHE A 55 27.49 6.50 -6.20
CA PHE A 55 26.78 7.78 -6.17
C PHE A 55 26.73 8.47 -7.55
N ASN A 56 26.43 7.68 -8.57
CA ASN A 56 26.13 8.14 -9.92
C ASN A 56 24.73 8.77 -9.99
N SER A 57 24.40 9.38 -11.14
CA SER A 57 23.06 9.90 -11.42
C SER A 57 21.94 8.88 -11.21
N GLU A 58 22.22 7.58 -11.30
CA GLU A 58 21.24 6.49 -11.20
C GLU A 58 20.69 6.33 -9.79
N LEU A 59 21.55 6.28 -8.76
CA LEU A 59 21.13 6.17 -7.37
C LEU A 59 20.26 7.36 -6.96
N ARG A 60 20.62 8.58 -7.41
CA ARG A 60 19.83 9.79 -7.19
C ARG A 60 18.42 9.68 -7.82
N SER A 61 18.33 9.17 -9.05
CA SER A 61 17.04 8.94 -9.71
C SER A 61 16.19 7.88 -8.99
N ILE A 62 16.81 6.82 -8.48
CA ILE A 62 16.13 5.76 -7.70
C ILE A 62 15.55 6.34 -6.41
N ILE A 63 16.33 7.11 -5.66
CA ILE A 63 15.89 7.75 -4.41
C ILE A 63 14.67 8.66 -4.67
N PHE A 64 14.71 9.51 -5.71
CA PHE A 64 13.56 10.35 -6.04
C PHE A 64 12.34 9.55 -6.51
N ALA A 65 12.56 8.45 -7.24
CA ALA A 65 11.48 7.55 -7.63
C ALA A 65 10.83 6.88 -6.41
N GLU A 66 11.62 6.45 -5.43
CA GLU A 66 11.15 5.83 -4.20
C GLU A 66 10.35 6.81 -3.32
N ILE A 67 10.85 8.04 -3.16
CA ILE A 67 10.11 9.12 -2.47
C ILE A 67 8.79 9.40 -3.19
N GLY A 68 8.83 9.55 -4.51
CA GLY A 68 7.64 9.82 -5.34
C GLY A 68 6.60 8.70 -5.22
N PHE A 69 7.05 7.44 -5.25
CA PHE A 69 6.18 6.29 -5.08
C PHE A 69 5.56 6.22 -3.67
N ASN A 70 6.35 6.45 -2.62
CA ASN A 70 5.83 6.48 -1.24
C ASN A 70 4.79 7.59 -1.03
N ILE A 71 5.01 8.77 -1.61
CA ILE A 71 4.03 9.87 -1.59
C ILE A 71 2.74 9.45 -2.31
N LEU A 72 2.86 8.87 -3.51
CA LEU A 72 1.71 8.37 -4.26
C LEU A 72 0.94 7.29 -3.47
N LEU A 73 1.67 6.36 -2.85
CA LEU A 73 1.09 5.29 -2.04
C LEU A 73 0.37 5.84 -0.81
N PHE A 74 0.93 6.87 -0.16
CA PHE A 74 0.27 7.56 0.95
C PHE A 74 -1.08 8.16 0.54
N PHE A 75 -1.12 8.89 -0.58
CA PHE A 75 -2.38 9.43 -1.11
C PHE A 75 -3.36 8.33 -1.53
N ALA A 76 -2.86 7.21 -2.08
CA ALA A 76 -3.70 6.05 -2.38
C ALA A 76 -4.34 5.46 -1.12
N PHE A 77 -3.60 5.36 0.00
CA PHE A 77 -4.15 4.94 1.28
C PHE A 77 -5.20 5.92 1.81
N LEU A 78 -4.96 7.23 1.73
CA LEU A 78 -5.95 8.24 2.12
C LEU A 78 -7.24 8.12 1.30
N TYR A 79 -7.12 7.87 -0.01
CA TYR A 79 -8.27 7.65 -0.88
C TYR A 79 -9.04 6.37 -0.49
N VAL A 80 -8.34 5.27 -0.21
CA VAL A 80 -8.98 4.02 0.26
C VAL A 80 -9.67 4.22 1.61
N ILE A 81 -9.06 4.96 2.54
CA ILE A 81 -9.64 5.32 3.83
C ILE A 81 -10.92 6.15 3.63
N TYR A 82 -10.88 7.14 2.74
CA TYR A 82 -12.06 7.92 2.38
C TYR A 82 -13.18 7.01 1.84
N LEU A 83 -12.89 6.15 0.87
CA LEU A 83 -13.87 5.20 0.32
C LEU A 83 -14.45 4.28 1.41
N PHE A 84 -13.62 3.85 2.37
CA PHE A 84 -14.04 3.01 3.48
C PHE A 84 -15.06 3.72 4.38
N PHE A 85 -14.74 4.92 4.86
CA PHE A 85 -15.62 5.66 5.77
C PHE A 85 -16.86 6.22 5.09
N SER A 86 -16.76 6.56 3.79
CA SER A 86 -17.90 6.91 2.96
C SER A 86 -18.77 5.70 2.56
N LYS A 87 -18.39 4.48 2.95
CA LYS A 87 -19.09 3.23 2.59
C LYS A 87 -19.27 3.08 1.07
N HIS A 88 -18.30 3.56 0.30
CA HIS A 88 -18.40 3.63 -1.14
C HIS A 88 -18.19 2.25 -1.78
N TYR A 89 -18.94 1.92 -2.82
CA TYR A 89 -18.90 0.61 -3.48
C TYR A 89 -17.56 0.26 -4.15
N LEU A 90 -16.71 1.27 -4.39
CA LEU A 90 -15.36 1.08 -4.92
C LEU A 90 -14.36 0.63 -3.85
N PHE A 91 -14.67 0.78 -2.56
CA PHE A 91 -13.74 0.46 -1.48
C PHE A 91 -13.14 -0.96 -1.60
N PRO A 92 -13.92 -2.05 -1.75
CA PRO A 92 -13.35 -3.39 -1.80
C PRO A 92 -12.39 -3.58 -2.98
N LYS A 93 -12.70 -2.97 -4.14
CA LYS A 93 -11.86 -3.06 -5.33
C LYS A 93 -10.52 -2.33 -5.15
N PHE A 94 -10.55 -1.10 -4.64
CA PHE A 94 -9.33 -0.33 -4.39
C PHE A 94 -8.51 -0.90 -3.24
N PHE A 95 -9.16 -1.45 -2.21
CA PHE A 95 -8.48 -2.19 -1.15
C PHE A 95 -7.71 -3.39 -1.71
N ILE A 96 -8.33 -4.21 -2.58
CA ILE A 96 -7.61 -5.35 -3.19
C ILE A 96 -6.44 -4.85 -4.07
N ALA A 97 -6.67 -3.80 -4.86
CA ALA A 97 -5.64 -3.23 -5.72
C ALA A 97 -4.43 -2.72 -4.91
N ILE A 98 -4.64 -2.03 -3.78
CA ILE A 98 -3.52 -1.50 -2.99
C ILE A 98 -2.68 -2.64 -2.37
N GLN A 99 -3.30 -3.75 -1.96
CA GLN A 99 -2.57 -4.91 -1.45
C GLN A 99 -1.66 -5.53 -2.51
N VAL A 100 -2.16 -5.64 -3.75
CA VAL A 100 -1.40 -6.14 -4.88
C VAL A 100 -0.23 -5.19 -5.21
N VAL A 101 -0.49 -3.88 -5.26
CA VAL A 101 0.54 -2.86 -5.49
C VAL A 101 1.65 -2.94 -4.44
N VAL A 102 1.32 -3.11 -3.16
CA VAL A 102 2.32 -3.24 -2.08
C VAL A 102 3.19 -4.49 -2.27
N ILE A 103 2.61 -5.63 -2.65
CA ILE A 103 3.39 -6.86 -2.91
C ILE A 103 4.35 -6.65 -4.09
N PHE A 104 3.88 -6.05 -5.17
CA PHE A 104 4.74 -5.73 -6.32
C PHE A 104 5.83 -4.71 -5.95
N TYR A 105 5.50 -3.72 -5.14
CA TYR A 105 6.47 -2.73 -4.68
C TYR A 105 7.63 -3.39 -3.93
N ILE A 106 7.35 -4.30 -2.98
CA ILE A 106 8.41 -5.04 -2.26
C ILE A 106 9.36 -5.78 -3.23
N LEU A 107 8.82 -6.41 -4.27
CA LEU A 107 9.63 -7.14 -5.25
C LEU A 107 10.44 -6.21 -6.16
N VAL A 108 9.83 -5.11 -6.63
CA VAL A 108 10.49 -4.16 -7.53
C VAL A 108 11.57 -3.40 -6.78
N ASP A 109 11.29 -2.93 -5.57
CA ASP A 109 12.21 -2.20 -4.71
C ASP A 109 13.47 -3.04 -4.42
N SER A 110 13.27 -4.27 -3.96
CA SER A 110 14.37 -5.20 -3.68
C SER A 110 15.16 -5.60 -4.94
N TYR A 111 14.48 -5.76 -6.09
CA TYR A 111 15.15 -5.98 -7.37
C TYR A 111 16.03 -4.78 -7.75
N VAL A 112 15.52 -3.55 -7.66
CA VAL A 112 16.27 -2.33 -7.98
C VAL A 112 17.49 -2.17 -7.09
N VAL A 113 17.37 -2.42 -5.78
CA VAL A 113 18.48 -2.38 -4.83
C VAL A 113 19.56 -3.41 -5.19
N SER A 114 19.16 -4.63 -5.58
CA SER A 114 20.12 -5.69 -5.95
C SER A 114 20.94 -5.41 -7.21
N LEU A 115 20.54 -4.42 -8.03
CA LEU A 115 21.27 -4.01 -9.22
C LEU A 115 22.46 -3.09 -8.91
N ILE A 116 22.61 -2.62 -7.68
CA ILE A 116 23.66 -1.68 -7.27
C ILE A 116 24.70 -2.44 -6.42
N PRO A 117 25.84 -2.88 -6.97
CA PRO A 117 26.89 -3.51 -6.16
C PRO A 117 27.50 -2.49 -5.20
N PRO A 118 27.84 -2.84 -3.94
CA PRO A 118 27.79 -4.17 -3.32
C PRO A 118 26.49 -4.44 -2.53
N MET A 119 25.40 -3.73 -2.80
CA MET A 119 24.17 -3.79 -2.01
C MET A 119 23.56 -5.20 -2.01
N GLU A 120 22.94 -5.55 -0.88
CA GLU A 120 22.39 -6.85 -0.48
C GLU A 120 21.77 -7.70 -1.62
N PRO A 121 21.77 -9.04 -1.49
CA PRO A 121 21.08 -9.91 -2.43
C PRO A 121 19.58 -9.58 -2.51
N MET A 122 18.99 -9.74 -3.71
CA MET A 122 17.56 -9.48 -3.98
C MET A 122 16.57 -10.18 -3.03
N LEU A 123 16.95 -11.27 -2.38
CA LEU A 123 16.07 -11.97 -1.43
C LEU A 123 16.81 -12.23 -0.13
N ASP A 124 17.13 -11.13 0.56
CA ASP A 124 17.59 -11.18 1.95
C ASP A 124 16.46 -11.62 2.91
N TYR A 125 16.84 -11.86 4.16
CA TYR A 125 15.90 -12.35 5.17
C TYR A 125 14.74 -11.37 5.42
N ASP A 126 15.01 -10.06 5.43
CA ASP A 126 14.01 -9.04 5.73
C ASP A 126 13.02 -8.82 4.57
N THR A 127 13.47 -8.92 3.32
CA THR A 127 12.62 -8.90 2.13
C THR A 127 11.71 -10.12 2.12
N ILE A 128 12.25 -11.33 2.33
CA ILE A 128 11.46 -12.57 2.39
C ILE A 128 10.40 -12.47 3.49
N LYS A 129 10.79 -12.03 4.69
CA LYS A 129 9.89 -11.85 5.82
C LYS A 129 8.77 -10.85 5.50
N SER A 130 9.09 -9.73 4.87
CA SER A 130 8.13 -8.71 4.47
C SER A 130 7.15 -9.21 3.41
N LEU A 131 7.66 -9.93 2.40
CA LEU A 131 6.87 -10.52 1.33
C LEU A 131 5.89 -11.59 1.85
N VAL A 132 6.36 -12.52 2.67
CA VAL A 132 5.52 -13.57 3.28
C VAL A 132 4.41 -12.96 4.14
N ARG A 133 4.74 -11.95 4.96
CA ARG A 133 3.75 -11.22 5.77
C ARG A 133 2.71 -10.53 4.89
N ALA A 134 3.13 -9.87 3.81
CA ALA A 134 2.23 -9.19 2.88
C ALA A 134 1.30 -10.18 2.17
N LEU A 135 1.81 -11.33 1.72
CA LEU A 135 1.03 -12.38 1.08
C LEU A 135 -0.02 -12.99 2.01
N ILE A 136 0.34 -13.32 3.25
CA ILE A 136 -0.61 -13.86 4.24
C ILE A 136 -1.70 -12.84 4.55
N TYR A 137 -1.31 -11.58 4.78
CA TYR A 137 -2.26 -10.50 5.03
C TYR A 137 -3.21 -10.30 3.84
N ALA A 138 -2.68 -10.23 2.63
CA ALA A 138 -3.47 -10.07 1.41
C ALA A 138 -4.41 -11.25 1.19
N ALA A 139 -3.96 -12.50 1.34
CA ALA A 139 -4.79 -13.68 1.17
C ALA A 139 -6.00 -13.67 2.12
N PHE A 140 -5.78 -13.36 3.40
CA PHE A 140 -6.83 -13.27 4.40
C PHE A 140 -7.85 -12.16 4.06
N TRP A 141 -7.37 -10.93 3.85
CA TRP A 141 -8.26 -9.79 3.66
C TRP A 141 -8.91 -9.73 2.28
N ILE A 142 -8.23 -10.15 1.20
CA ILE A 142 -8.84 -10.25 -0.13
C ILE A 142 -9.98 -11.28 -0.10
N THR A 143 -9.77 -12.43 0.52
CA THR A 143 -10.83 -13.45 0.67
C THR A 143 -12.02 -12.88 1.44
N TYR A 144 -11.77 -12.15 2.53
CA TYR A 144 -12.80 -11.46 3.29
C TYR A 144 -13.54 -10.41 2.46
N MET A 145 -12.84 -9.56 1.71
CA MET A 145 -13.43 -8.52 0.86
C MET A 145 -14.33 -9.09 -0.23
N LEU A 146 -13.99 -10.26 -0.77
CA LEU A 146 -14.75 -10.89 -1.86
C LEU A 146 -15.95 -11.71 -1.36
N LYS A 147 -15.83 -12.40 -0.23
CA LYS A 147 -16.83 -13.39 0.23
C LYS A 147 -17.71 -12.92 1.38
N SER A 148 -17.35 -11.85 2.10
CA SER A 148 -18.09 -11.42 3.28
C SER A 148 -19.44 -10.78 2.92
N GLU A 149 -20.53 -11.34 3.47
CA GLU A 149 -21.87 -10.76 3.36
C GLU A 149 -21.93 -9.35 3.96
N ARG A 150 -21.20 -9.09 5.05
CA ARG A 150 -21.10 -7.74 5.65
C ARG A 150 -20.45 -6.75 4.68
N VAL A 151 -19.38 -7.14 3.98
CA VAL A 151 -18.74 -6.26 2.98
C VAL A 151 -19.71 -5.96 1.83
N LYS A 152 -20.40 -6.99 1.33
CA LYS A 152 -21.39 -6.84 0.27
C LYS A 152 -22.54 -5.91 0.66
N GLN A 153 -23.10 -6.09 1.86
CA GLN A 153 -24.19 -5.27 2.40
C GLN A 153 -23.75 -3.83 2.70
N THR A 154 -22.53 -3.62 3.20
CA THR A 154 -22.03 -2.28 3.56
C THR A 154 -21.60 -1.46 2.36
N PHE A 155 -20.94 -2.06 1.37
CA PHE A 155 -20.32 -1.31 0.27
C PHE A 155 -21.02 -1.54 -1.08
N VAL A 156 -21.50 -2.74 -1.39
CA VAL A 156 -21.85 -3.12 -2.78
C VAL A 156 -23.33 -2.97 -3.08
N GLU A 157 -24.22 -3.21 -2.12
CA GLU A 157 -25.67 -3.33 -2.36
C GLU A 157 -26.33 -2.02 -2.86
N HIS A 158 -25.73 -0.86 -2.63
CA HIS A 158 -26.23 0.44 -3.08
C HIS A 158 -25.48 1.00 -4.30
N ARG A 159 -24.76 0.14 -5.03
CA ARG A 159 -24.11 0.55 -6.28
C ARG A 159 -25.19 1.12 -7.22
N PRO A 160 -25.02 2.34 -7.77
CA PRO A 160 -25.97 2.86 -8.74
C PRO A 160 -26.03 1.88 -9.91
N VAL A 161 -27.21 1.26 -10.09
CA VAL A 161 -27.48 0.41 -11.24
C VAL A 161 -27.45 1.33 -12.45
N ASN A 162 -26.51 1.10 -13.36
CA ASN A 162 -26.49 1.83 -14.62
C ASN A 162 -27.78 1.46 -15.35
N LYS A 163 -28.75 2.38 -15.37
CA LYS A 163 -29.96 2.25 -16.18
C LYS A 163 -29.48 2.34 -17.62
N ASN A 164 -29.12 1.20 -18.21
CA ASN A 164 -28.84 1.14 -19.63
C ASN A 164 -30.08 1.65 -20.35
N ILE A 165 -29.88 2.76 -21.05
CA ILE A 165 -30.79 3.41 -21.98
C ILE A 165 -30.84 2.46 -23.19
N ASN A 166 -31.63 1.40 -23.08
CA ASN A 166 -32.01 0.61 -24.24
C ASN A 166 -33.15 1.39 -24.91
N GLY A 167 -32.78 2.21 -25.89
CA GLY A 167 -33.65 2.59 -27.00
C GLY A 167 -33.67 1.49 -28.05
#